data_AF-A0A2E3FA41-F1
#
_entry.id   AF-A0A2E3FA41-F1
#
_cell.length_a   1.000
_cell.length_b   1.000
_cell.length_c   1.000
_cell.angle_alpha   90.00
_cell.angle_beta   90.00
_cell.angle_gamma   90.00
#
_symmetry.space_group_name_H-M   'P 1'
#
loop_
_entity.id
_entity.type
_entity.pdbx_description
1 polymer ?
#
loop_
_entity_poly.entity_id
_entity_poly.type
_entity_poly.pdbx_seq_one_letter_code
_entity_poly.pdbx_strand_id
1 'polypeptide(L)'
;MSAKTVHPATILAEADRLAERLTKLPDINIDTPDSFTTHREAVAELVAELMAREAARPTTCRANWQGGVFALYGFRATSTSGLPGAIQNWITQVRQKGGEK
;
A
#
# COMPACT_ATOMS: atom_id res chain seq x y z
N MET A 1 -19.00 -4.18 -20.61
CA MET A 1 -18.97 -3.55 -19.27
C MET A 1 -18.12 -2.30 -19.37
N SER A 2 -18.71 -1.11 -19.21
CA SER A 2 -17.96 0.14 -19.26
C SER A 2 -17.03 0.19 -18.05
N ALA A 3 -15.71 0.27 -18.27
CA ALA A 3 -14.77 0.49 -17.17
C ALA A 3 -15.15 1.81 -16.51
N LYS A 4 -15.71 1.78 -15.30
CA LYS A 4 -15.97 3.00 -14.53
C LYS A 4 -14.63 3.74 -14.42
N THR A 5 -14.49 4.84 -15.14
CA THR A 5 -13.35 5.74 -15.01
C THR A 5 -13.28 6.17 -13.55
N VAL A 6 -12.22 5.78 -12.86
CA VAL A 6 -11.99 6.22 -11.48
C VAL A 6 -11.56 7.68 -11.53
N HIS A 7 -12.27 8.56 -10.80
CA HIS A 7 -11.91 9.97 -10.76
C HIS A 7 -10.52 10.16 -10.13
N PRO A 8 -9.64 11.01 -10.70
CA PRO A 8 -8.31 11.28 -10.15
C PRO A 8 -8.31 11.66 -8.66
N ALA A 9 -9.30 12.44 -8.22
CA ALA A 9 -9.47 12.82 -6.82
C ALA A 9 -9.66 11.61 -5.89
N THR A 10 -10.33 10.53 -6.35
CA THR A 10 -10.46 9.28 -5.58
C THR A 10 -9.12 8.59 -5.39
N ILE A 11 -8.25 8.63 -6.40
CA ILE A 11 -6.94 7.97 -6.37
C ILE A 11 -6.01 8.73 -5.42
N LEU A 12 -6.04 10.07 -5.45
CA LEU A 12 -5.26 10.93 -4.53
C LEU A 12 -5.74 10.79 -3.08
N ALA A 13 -7.06 10.83 -2.83
CA ALA A 13 -7.59 10.60 -1.48
C ALA A 13 -7.19 9.23 -0.91
N GLU A 14 -7.11 8.20 -1.75
CA GLU A 14 -6.63 6.88 -1.34
C GLU A 14 -5.12 6.89 -1.09
N ALA A 15 -4.34 7.65 -1.85
CA ALA A 15 -2.92 7.83 -1.59
C ALA A 15 -2.67 8.51 -0.23
N ASP A 16 -3.46 9.52 0.12
CA ASP A 16 -3.37 10.20 1.43
C ASP A 16 -3.73 9.27 2.58
N ARG A 17 -4.82 8.51 2.44
CA ARG A 17 -5.24 7.50 3.41
C ARG A 17 -4.14 6.44 3.63
N LEU A 18 -3.56 5.94 2.55
CA LEU A 18 -2.49 4.95 2.62
C LEU A 18 -1.24 5.55 3.26
N ALA A 19 -0.88 6.79 2.93
CA ALA A 19 0.24 7.49 3.55
C ALA A 19 0.05 7.60 5.07
N GLU A 20 -1.13 8.04 5.54
CA GLU A 20 -1.45 8.12 6.96
C GLU A 20 -1.46 6.75 7.65
N ARG A 21 -1.89 5.69 6.94
CA ARG A 21 -1.88 4.34 7.49
C ARG A 21 -0.46 3.77 7.61
N LEU A 22 0.44 4.10 6.68
CA LEU A 22 1.84 3.69 6.73
C LEU A 22 2.58 4.32 7.90
N THR A 23 2.27 5.56 8.30
CA THR A 23 2.89 6.19 9.48
C THR A 23 2.49 5.52 10.81
N LYS A 24 1.47 4.65 10.80
CA LYS A 24 1.02 3.88 11.97
C LYS A 24 1.66 2.50 12.05
N LEU A 25 2.48 2.11 11.07
CA LEU A 25 3.24 0.88 11.16
C LEU A 25 4.34 1.03 12.22
N PRO A 26 4.48 0.07 13.16
CA PRO A 26 5.54 0.12 14.14
C PRO A 26 6.89 -0.07 13.44
N ASP A 27 7.86 0.74 13.82
CA ASP A 27 9.22 0.63 13.27
C ASP A 27 9.89 -0.66 13.73
N ILE A 28 10.76 -1.19 12.87
CA ILE A 28 11.63 -2.29 13.22
C ILE A 28 12.80 -1.72 14.04
N ASN A 29 12.92 -2.15 15.29
CA ASN A 29 14.01 -1.77 16.18
C ASN A 29 14.75 -3.03 16.64
N ILE A 30 16.04 -3.12 16.29
CA ILE A 30 16.89 -4.28 16.61
C ILE A 30 17.07 -4.49 18.12
N ASP A 31 16.99 -3.41 18.90
CA ASP A 31 17.15 -3.44 20.36
C ASP A 31 15.83 -3.77 21.08
N THR A 32 14.71 -3.81 20.36
CA THR A 32 13.40 -4.17 20.90
C THR A 32 13.07 -5.61 20.50
N PRO A 33 13.06 -6.56 21.46
CA PRO A 33 12.57 -7.90 21.21
C PRO A 33 11.17 -7.84 20.57
N ASP A 34 10.91 -8.74 19.62
CA ASP A 34 9.64 -8.87 18.89
C ASP A 34 9.28 -7.75 17.91
N SER A 35 10.08 -6.68 17.75
CA SER A 35 9.75 -5.58 16.81
C SER A 35 9.48 -6.05 15.38
N PHE A 36 10.23 -7.06 14.91
CA PHE A 36 10.01 -7.71 13.62
C PHE A 36 8.65 -8.42 13.54
N THR A 37 8.25 -9.13 14.60
CA THR A 37 6.97 -9.82 14.69
C THR A 37 5.83 -8.81 14.70
N THR A 38 5.92 -7.80 15.55
CA THR A 38 4.92 -6.72 15.65
C THR A 38 4.77 -5.96 14.32
N HIS A 39 5.89 -5.65 13.65
CA HIS A 39 5.85 -5.03 12.33
C HIS A 39 5.15 -5.93 11.30
N ARG A 40 5.49 -7.23 11.28
CA ARG A 40 4.90 -8.19 10.35
C ARG A 40 3.40 -8.36 10.58
N GLU A 41 2.95 -8.41 11.83
CA GLU A 41 1.52 -8.49 12.19
C GLU A 41 0.76 -7.24 11.76
N ALA A 42 1.31 -6.05 12.01
CA ALA A 42 0.71 -4.79 11.56
C ALA A 42 0.61 -4.69 10.03
N VAL A 43 1.60 -5.22 9.30
CA VAL A 43 1.55 -5.33 7.83
C VAL A 43 0.48 -6.33 7.38
N ALA A 44 0.33 -7.46 8.07
CA ALA A 44 -0.72 -8.42 7.76
C ALA A 44 -2.13 -7.85 8.00
N GLU A 45 -2.32 -7.07 9.06
CA GLU A 45 -3.56 -6.33 9.32
C GLU A 45 -3.86 -5.33 8.19
N LEU A 46 -2.86 -4.53 7.77
CA LEU A 46 -3.01 -3.63 6.63
C LEU A 46 -3.45 -4.38 5.36
N VAL A 47 -2.85 -5.55 5.07
CA VAL A 47 -3.28 -6.38 3.94
C VAL A 47 -4.74 -6.80 4.09
N ALA A 48 -5.14 -7.27 5.28
CA ALA A 48 -6.52 -7.66 5.53
C ALA A 48 -7.50 -6.48 5.36
N GLU A 49 -7.16 -5.28 5.87
CA GLU A 49 -7.95 -4.06 5.68
C GLU A 49 -8.14 -3.73 4.18
N LEU A 50 -7.07 -3.84 3.39
CA LEU A 50 -7.09 -3.57 1.95
C LEU A 50 -7.96 -4.60 1.20
N MET A 51 -7.74 -5.88 1.47
CA MET A 51 -8.48 -6.99 0.85
C MET A 51 -9.95 -7.05 1.30
N ALA A 52 -10.31 -6.52 2.48
CA ALA A 52 -11.69 -6.46 2.95
C ALA A 52 -12.50 -5.34 2.26
N ARG A 53 -11.84 -4.23 1.91
CA ARG A 53 -12.45 -3.11 1.17
C ARG A 53 -12.71 -3.42 -0.31
N GLU A 54 -12.17 -4.53 -0.78
CA GLU A 54 -12.04 -4.89 -2.18
C GLU A 54 -13.26 -5.51 -2.86
N ALA A 55 -14.41 -5.58 -2.19
CA ALA A 55 -15.65 -6.11 -2.80
C ALA A 55 -16.05 -5.40 -4.12
N ALA A 56 -15.40 -4.30 -4.51
CA ALA A 56 -15.68 -3.55 -5.72
C ALA A 56 -14.53 -3.42 -6.76
N ARG A 57 -13.24 -3.70 -6.47
CA ARG A 57 -12.13 -3.36 -7.40
C ARG A 57 -10.85 -4.18 -7.15
N PRO A 58 -10.19 -4.74 -8.18
CA PRO A 58 -9.01 -5.59 -8.03
C PRO A 58 -7.81 -4.80 -7.48
N THR A 59 -7.42 -5.15 -6.26
CA THR A 59 -6.24 -4.78 -5.50
C THR A 59 -5.38 -6.02 -5.49
N THR A 60 -4.12 -5.86 -5.84
CA THR A 60 -3.15 -6.94 -5.69
C THR A 60 -2.23 -6.56 -4.55
N CYS A 61 -2.36 -7.26 -3.43
CA CYS A 61 -1.41 -7.23 -2.33
C CYS A 61 -0.66 -8.55 -2.32
N ARG A 62 0.60 -8.56 -2.75
CA ARG A 62 1.46 -9.75 -2.63
C ARG A 62 2.75 -9.37 -1.92
N ALA A 63 3.07 -10.11 -0.86
CA ALA A 63 4.37 -10.06 -0.21
C ALA A 63 5.01 -11.45 -0.33
N ASN A 64 6.26 -11.51 -0.78
CA ASN A 64 7.07 -12.72 -0.76
C ASN A 64 8.48 -12.39 -0.26
N TRP A 65 9.34 -13.40 -0.20
CA TRP A 65 10.73 -13.24 0.23
C TRP A 65 11.57 -12.33 -0.71
N GLN A 66 11.07 -11.99 -1.90
CA GLN A 66 11.73 -11.09 -2.86
C GLN A 66 11.24 -9.63 -2.74
N GLY A 67 10.23 -9.37 -1.90
CA GLY A 67 9.67 -8.05 -1.69
C GLY A 67 8.14 -7.99 -1.76
N GLY A 68 7.62 -6.81 -2.06
CA GLY A 68 6.19 -6.51 -2.15
C GLY A 68 5.77 -6.06 -3.54
N VAL A 69 4.56 -6.43 -3.91
CA VAL A 69 3.83 -5.92 -5.08
C VAL A 69 2.52 -5.35 -4.59
N PHE A 70 2.25 -4.11 -4.97
CA PHE A 70 0.99 -3.43 -4.72
C PHE A 70 0.41 -2.92 -6.04
N ALA A 71 -0.86 -3.23 -6.31
CA ALA A 71 -1.57 -2.67 -7.43
C ALA A 71 -2.98 -2.25 -7.02
N LEU A 72 -3.37 -1.04 -7.40
CA LEU A 72 -4.68 -0.46 -7.12
C LEU A 72 -4.98 0.61 -8.18
N TYR A 73 -6.26 0.73 -8.58
CA TYR A 73 -6.74 1.72 -9.57
C TYR A 73 -5.96 1.75 -10.91
N GLY A 74 -5.42 0.61 -11.33
CA GLY A 74 -4.63 0.49 -12.57
C GLY A 74 -3.16 0.94 -12.44
N PHE A 75 -2.75 1.38 -11.25
CA PHE A 75 -1.36 1.68 -10.92
C PHE A 75 -0.74 0.46 -10.23
N ARG A 76 0.53 0.19 -10.51
CA ARG A 76 1.28 -0.93 -9.94
C ARG A 76 2.67 -0.46 -9.53
N ALA A 77 3.07 -0.87 -8.34
CA ALA A 77 4.39 -0.62 -7.80
C ALA A 77 4.94 -1.87 -7.10
N THR A 78 6.25 -1.92 -6.98
CA THR A 78 6.99 -2.99 -6.32
C THR A 78 8.07 -2.42 -5.42
N SER A 79 8.50 -3.18 -4.42
CA SER A 79 9.67 -2.83 -3.61
C SER A 79 10.34 -4.07 -3.06
N THR A 80 11.68 -4.08 -3.02
CA THR A 80 12.46 -5.15 -2.37
C THR A 80 12.36 -5.10 -0.84
N SER A 81 11.98 -3.95 -0.28
CA SER A 81 11.76 -3.75 1.17
C SER A 81 10.40 -4.29 1.65
N GLY A 82 9.66 -5.02 0.80
CA GLY A 82 8.36 -5.59 1.14
C GLY A 82 7.17 -4.72 0.73
N LEU A 83 5.99 -5.09 1.23
CA LEU A 83 4.73 -4.47 0.85
C LEU A 83 4.62 -2.97 1.25
N PRO A 84 5.04 -2.54 2.46
CA PRO A 84 4.99 -1.11 2.82
C PRO A 84 5.76 -0.23 1.82
N GLY A 85 6.95 -0.67 1.41
CA GLY A 85 7.73 0.02 0.38
C GLY A 85 7.03 0.05 -0.99
N ALA A 86 6.32 -1.03 -1.35
CA ALA A 86 5.56 -1.07 -2.60
C ALA A 86 4.37 -0.09 -2.57
N ILE A 87 3.68 0.02 -1.43
CA ILE A 87 2.61 0.99 -1.21
C ILE A 87 3.16 2.42 -1.27
N GLN A 88 4.31 2.68 -0.64
CA GLN A 88 4.96 3.99 -0.71
C GLN A 88 5.33 4.36 -2.15
N ASN A 89 5.88 3.43 -2.92
CA ASN A 89 6.19 3.65 -4.34
C ASN A 89 4.93 3.92 -5.17
N TRP A 90 3.81 3.24 -4.86
CA TRP A 90 2.51 3.49 -5.50
C TRP A 90 2.00 4.90 -5.20
N ILE A 91 2.07 5.34 -3.94
CA ILE A 91 1.68 6.70 -3.52
C ILE A 91 2.47 7.74 -4.31
N THR A 92 3.80 7.60 -4.34
CA THR A 92 4.67 8.50 -5.11
C THR A 92 4.28 8.53 -6.59
N GLN A 93 4.03 7.37 -7.20
CA GLN A 93 3.64 7.28 -8.61
C GLN A 93 2.29 7.97 -8.89
N VAL A 94 1.31 7.79 -8.02
CA VAL A 94 -0.01 8.41 -8.14
C VAL A 94 0.09 9.92 -8.00
N ARG A 95 0.82 10.44 -7.01
CA ARG A 95 1.00 11.88 -6.78
C ARG A 95 1.69 12.56 -7.96
N GLN A 96 2.77 11.96 -8.47
CA GLN A 96 3.49 12.45 -9.66
C GLN A 96 2.58 12.52 -10.89
N LYS A 97 1.72 11.51 -11.09
CA LYS A 97 0.78 11.48 -12.22
C LYS A 97 -0.47 12.35 -12.00
N GLY A 98 -0.82 12.63 -10.75
CA GLY A 98 -1.89 13.55 -10.35
C GLY A 98 -1.51 15.03 -10.43
N GLY A 99 -0.22 15.35 -10.62
CA GLY A 99 0.28 16.72 -10.76
C GLY A 99 0.75 17.37 -9.46
N GLU A 100 0.83 16.61 -8.36
CA GLU A 100 1.53 17.04 -7.15
C GLU A 100 3.04 16.96 -7.41
N LYS A 101 3.71 18.12 -7.44
CA LYS A 101 5.16 18.24 -7.60
C LYS A 101 5.86 18.35 -6.25
#